data_AF-A0A1H3RLM5-F1
#
_entry.id   AF-A0A1H3RLM5-F1
#
_cell.length_a   1.000
_cell.length_b   1.000
_cell.length_c   1.000
_cell.angle_alpha   90.00
_cell.angle_beta   90.00
_cell.angle_gamma   90.00
#
_symmetry.space_group_name_H-M   'P 1'
#
loop_
_entity.id
_entity.type
_entity.pdbx_description
1 polymer ?
#
loop_
_entity_poly.entity_id
_entity_poly.type
_entity_poly.pdbx_seq_one_letter_code
_entity_poly.pdbx_strand_id
1 'polypeptide(L)' 'AAARDAGLGVVFITHNPHHAYLVGDHFIILKLGRRVLDKKRSEVSLEELTTEMAGGQELAELSHELKR' A
#
# COMPACT_ATOMS: atom_id res chain seq x y z
N ALA A 1 18.49 -10.78 7.59
CA ALA A 1 18.29 -10.18 6.24
C ALA A 1 19.31 -9.07 6.11
N ALA A 2 20.17 -9.07 5.09
CA ALA A 2 21.42 -8.28 5.08
C ALA A 2 21.26 -6.81 5.52
N ALA A 3 20.19 -6.11 5.07
CA ALA A 3 19.91 -4.74 5.50
C ALA A 3 19.51 -4.63 6.98
N ARG A 4 18.64 -5.53 7.47
CA ARG A 4 18.23 -5.61 8.88
C ARG A 4 19.43 -5.90 9.79
N ASP A 5 20.28 -6.83 9.37
CA ASP A 5 21.44 -7.27 10.15
C ASP A 5 22.51 -6.16 10.20
N ALA A 6 22.53 -5.26 9.20
CA ALA A 6 23.36 -4.07 9.17
C ALA A 6 22.75 -2.83 9.86
N GLY A 7 21.55 -2.96 10.47
CA GLY A 7 20.86 -1.84 11.13
C GLY A 7 20.35 -0.76 10.17
N LEU A 8 20.16 -1.09 8.89
CA LEU A 8 19.72 -0.17 7.85
C LEU A 8 18.19 -0.21 7.69
N GLY A 9 17.57 0.97 7.65
CA GLY A 9 16.19 1.15 7.20
C GLY A 9 16.10 1.10 5.68
N VAL A 10 15.11 0.39 5.15
CA VAL A 10 14.87 0.30 3.70
C VAL A 10 13.48 0.83 3.39
N VAL A 11 13.41 1.82 2.50
CA VAL A 11 12.14 2.27 1.90
C VAL A 11 12.02 1.62 0.54
N PHE A 12 11.13 0.64 0.41
CA PHE A 12 10.87 -0.05 -0.84
C PHE A 12 9.60 0.50 -1.49
N ILE A 13 9.73 1.06 -2.70
CA ILE A 13 8.61 1.66 -3.44
C ILE A 13 8.20 0.72 -4.56
N THR A 14 6.95 0.28 -4.56
CA THR A 14 6.39 -0.59 -5.59
C THR A 14 4.89 -0.32 -5.79
N HIS A 15 4.39 -0.58 -6.99
CA HIS A 15 2.96 -0.58 -7.29
C HIS A 15 2.34 -1.99 -7.21
N ASN A 16 3.15 -3.02 -6.90
CA ASN A 16 2.67 -4.40 -6.83
C ASN A 16 2.42 -4.83 -5.37
N PRO A 17 1.18 -5.17 -4.99
CA PRO A 17 0.85 -5.51 -3.61
C PRO A 17 1.54 -6.80 -3.15
N HIS A 18 1.77 -7.77 -4.04
CA HIS A 18 2.49 -9.01 -3.70
C HIS A 18 3.95 -8.73 -3.38
N HIS A 19 4.62 -7.86 -4.15
CA HIS A 19 6.00 -7.49 -3.86
C HIS A 19 6.11 -6.72 -2.53
N ALA A 20 5.19 -5.77 -2.29
CA ALA A 20 5.16 -5.05 -1.03
C ALA A 20 4.96 -6.01 0.15
N TYR A 21 3.98 -6.91 0.07
CA TYR A 21 3.63 -7.82 1.16
C TYR A 21 4.68 -8.89 1.43
N LEU A 22 5.46 -9.26 0.42
CA LEU A 22 6.54 -10.25 0.53
C LEU A 22 7.72 -9.72 1.37
N VAL A 23 8.05 -8.43 1.26
CA VAL A 23 9.26 -7.87 1.89
C VAL A 23 8.99 -6.84 2.99
N GLY A 24 7.79 -6.26 3.04
CA GLY A 24 7.44 -5.18 3.95
C GLY A 24 6.97 -5.65 5.32
N ASP A 25 7.40 -4.94 6.38
CA ASP A 25 6.88 -5.07 7.74
C ASP A 25 5.99 -3.86 8.16
N HIS A 26 6.01 -2.79 7.37
CA HIS A 26 5.20 -1.58 7.53
C HIS A 26 4.80 -1.04 6.14
N PHE A 27 3.54 -0.63 5.99
CA PHE A 27 2.95 -0.26 4.71
C PHE A 27 2.42 1.16 4.76
N ILE A 28 2.82 1.97 3.78
CA ILE A 28 2.28 3.30 3.53
C ILE A 28 1.78 3.34 2.08
N ILE A 29 0.53 3.73 1.87
CA ILE A 29 -0.04 3.94 0.53
C ILE A 29 -0.31 5.43 0.36
N LEU A 30 0.15 5.95 -0.77
CA LEU A 30 -0.11 7.32 -1.20
C LEU A 30 -1.07 7.31 -2.39
N LYS A 31 -2.13 8.12 -2.32
CA LYS A 31 -3.03 8.45 -3.44
C LYS A 31 -3.05 9.96 -3.61
N LEU A 32 -2.77 10.45 -4.82
CA LEU A 32 -2.75 11.89 -5.14
C LEU A 32 -1.97 12.75 -4.12
N GLY A 33 -0.82 12.26 -3.65
CA GLY A 33 0.02 12.96 -2.66
C GLY A 33 -0.47 12.90 -1.21
N ARG A 34 -1.55 12.17 -0.93
CA ARG A 34 -2.10 11.97 0.43
C ARG A 34 -1.89 10.53 0.89
N ARG A 35 -1.57 10.36 2.17
CA ARG A 35 -1.47 9.05 2.82
C ARG A 35 -2.86 8.50 3.11
N VAL A 36 -3.17 7.34 2.55
CA VAL A 36 -4.48 6.67 2.71
C VAL A 36 -4.40 5.38 3.53
N LEU A 37 -3.21 4.80 3.65
CA LEU A 37 -2.95 3.65 4.51
C LEU A 37 -1.61 3.82 5.20
N ASP A 38 -1.56 3.42 6.47
CA ASP A 38 -0.37 3.38 7.32
C ASP A 38 -0.57 2.30 8.38
N LYS A 39 -0.05 1.10 8.11
CA LYS A 39 -0.32 -0.09 8.93
C LYS A 39 0.88 -1.01 8.99
N LYS A 40 1.12 -1.59 10.17
CA LYS A 40 2.09 -2.69 10.31
C LYS A 40 1.57 -3.94 9.63
N ARG A 41 2.48 -4.86 9.31
CA ARG A 41 2.17 -6.16 8.69
C ARG A 41 1.14 -6.99 9.45
N SER A 42 1.05 -6.85 10.77
CA SER A 42 0.08 -7.53 11.63
C SER A 42 -1.35 -6.96 11.52
N GLU A 43 -1.51 -5.79 10.92
CA GLU A 43 -2.76 -5.01 10.91
C GLU A 43 -3.40 -4.95 9.51
N VAL A 44 -2.76 -5.55 8.50
CA VAL A 44 -3.15 -5.47 7.09
C VAL A 44 -3.04 -6.82 6.40
N SER A 45 -4.09 -7.17 5.64
CA SER A 45 -4.09 -8.35 4.78
C SER A 45 -3.57 -8.01 3.38
N LEU A 46 -3.12 -9.03 2.63
CA LEU A 46 -2.76 -8.85 1.22
C LEU A 46 -3.95 -8.36 0.38
N GLU A 47 -5.16 -8.82 0.71
CA GLU A 47 -6.40 -8.41 0.05
C GLU A 47 -6.71 -6.92 0.26
N GLU A 48 -6.53 -6.43 1.50
CA GLU A 48 -6.68 -5.02 1.82
C GLU A 48 -5.65 -4.16 1.07
N LEU A 49 -4.37 -4.58 1.09
CA LEU A 49 -3.30 -3.94 0.31
C LEU A 49 -3.63 -3.89 -1.19
N THR A 50 -4.14 -4.99 -1.74
CA THR A 50 -4.51 -5.09 -3.15
C THR A 50 -5.66 -4.12 -3.48
N THR A 51 -6.69 -4.09 -2.63
CA THR A 51 -7.83 -3.18 -2.78
C THR A 51 -7.39 -1.71 -2.73
N GLU A 52 -6.54 -1.35 -1.77
CA GLU A 52 -6.06 0.01 -1.62
C GLU A 52 -5.16 0.44 -2.79
N MET A 53 -4.24 -0.42 -3.24
CA MET A 53 -3.34 -0.13 -4.37
C MET A 53 -4.04 -0.15 -5.73
N ALA A 54 -5.11 -0.95 -5.89
CA ALA A 54 -5.92 -1.00 -7.10
C ALA A 54 -6.86 0.23 -7.25
N GLY A 55 -6.87 1.15 -6.28
CA GLY A 55 -7.72 2.34 -6.31
C GLY A 55 -9.18 2.05 -5.92
N GLY A 56 -9.43 1.04 -5.10
CA GLY A 56 -10.78 0.53 -4.78
C GLY A 56 -11.80 1.55 -4.29
N GLN A 57 -11.38 2.67 -3.71
CA GLN A 57 -12.28 3.78 -3.34
C GLN A 57 -12.41 4.85 -4.43
N GLU A 58 -11.31 5.23 -5.09
CA GLU A 58 -11.32 6.28 -6.13
C GLU A 58 -12.07 5.85 -7.40
N LEU A 59 -11.98 4.58 -7.83
CA LEU A 59 -12.69 4.12 -9.04
C LEU A 59 -14.22 4.13 -8.83
N ALA A 60 -14.66 3.82 -7.61
CA ALA A 60 -16.07 3.85 -7.22
C ALA A 60 -16.59 5.28 -7.10
N GLU A 61 -15.82 6.18 -6.49
CA GLU A 61 -16.15 7.60 -6.35
C GLU A 61 -16.18 8.31 -7.71
N LEU A 62 -15.19 8.10 -8.57
CA LEU A 62 -15.13 8.68 -9.91
C LEU A 62 -16.28 8.18 -10.81
N SER A 63 -16.65 6.90 -10.69
CA SER A 63 -17.81 6.33 -11.39
C SER A 63 -19.14 6.95 -10.93
N HIS A 64 -19.22 7.38 -9.67
CA HIS A 64 -20.41 8.06 -9.13
C HIS A 64 -20.51 9.51 -9.59
N GLU A 65 -19.39 10.22 -9.78
CA GLU A 65 -19.37 11.58 -10.32
C GLU A 65 -19.68 11.63 -11.83
N LEU A 66 -19.18 10.68 -12.62
CA LEU A 66 -19.41 10.63 -14.07
C LEU A 66 -20.85 10.23 -14.48
N LYS A 67 -21.62 9.68 -13.53
CA LYS A 67 -23.04 9.30 -13.74
C LYS A 67 -24.03 10.40 -13.33
N ARG A 68 -23.55 11.53 -12.81
CA ARG A 68 -24.39 12.70 -12.49
C ARG A 68 -24.43 13.69 -13.65
#